data_AF-A0A8T9SUQ2-F1
#
_entry.id   AF-A0A8T9SUQ2-F1
#
_cell.length_a   1.000
_cell.length_b   1.000
_cell.length_c   1.000
_cell.angle_alpha   90.00
_cell.angle_beta   90.00
_cell.angle_gamma   90.00
#
_symmetry.space_group_name_H-M   'P 1'
#
loop_
_entity.id
_entity.type
_entity.pdbx_description
1 polymer ?
#
loop_
_entity_poly.entity_id
_entity_poly.type
_entity_poly.pdbx_seq_one_letter_code
_entity_poly.pdbx_strand_id
1 'polypeptide(L)'
;MLSFTSLTNYSLRKALSLWLLSNLGGTILLTIDFALDRPADFSIGLFSGLLAALVSLLVLPFCVPLFRLLGQLSTCSARRTIGTVAVLGCYAVTNFFVLHHLPVVDLRSLVTMSLPYLAAALAAVYFLCEPAPPRFQNA
;
A
#
# COMPACT_ATOMS: atom_id res chain seq x y z
N MET A 1 -8.69 -27.02 9.35
CA MET A 1 -8.00 -26.98 8.03
C MET A 1 -8.74 -25.94 7.18
N LEU A 2 -8.18 -24.74 6.98
CA LEU A 2 -8.81 -23.71 6.14
C LEU A 2 -8.71 -24.14 4.67
N SER A 3 -9.83 -24.13 3.94
CA SER A 3 -9.83 -24.48 2.51
C SER A 3 -9.02 -23.46 1.71
N PHE A 4 -8.39 -23.91 0.62
CA PHE A 4 -7.59 -23.07 -0.28
C PHE A 4 -8.32 -21.79 -0.71
N THR A 5 -9.62 -21.90 -0.99
CA THR A 5 -10.50 -20.80 -1.37
C THR A 5 -10.66 -19.76 -0.26
N SER A 6 -10.79 -20.19 1.00
CA SER A 6 -10.90 -19.27 2.14
C SER A 6 -9.61 -18.48 2.39
N LEU A 7 -8.45 -19.12 2.18
CA LEU A 7 -7.14 -18.50 2.36
C LEU A 7 -6.89 -17.45 1.26
N THR A 8 -7.21 -17.79 0.00
CA THR A 8 -7.10 -16.86 -1.13
C THR A 8 -8.01 -15.64 -0.94
N ASN A 9 -9.26 -15.84 -0.51
CA ASN A 9 -10.19 -14.74 -0.25
C ASN A 9 -9.71 -13.83 0.89
N TYR A 10 -9.15 -14.40 1.96
CA TYR A 10 -8.57 -13.63 3.06
C TYR A 10 -7.37 -12.78 2.60
N SER A 11 -6.43 -13.39 1.87
CA SER A 11 -5.24 -12.71 1.35
C SER A 11 -5.60 -11.62 0.34
N LEU A 12 -6.57 -11.87 -0.54
CA LEU A 12 -7.07 -10.89 -1.49
C LEU A 12 -7.72 -9.70 -0.76
N ARG A 13 -8.58 -9.97 0.24
CA ARG A 13 -9.21 -8.91 1.03
C ARG A 13 -8.19 -8.05 1.76
N LYS A 14 -7.17 -8.66 2.37
CA LYS A 14 -6.08 -7.92 3.04
C LYS A 14 -5.25 -7.10 2.06
N ALA A 15 -4.91 -7.66 0.89
CA ALA A 15 -4.20 -6.95 -0.17
C ALA A 15 -5.02 -5.75 -0.69
N LEU A 16 -6.31 -5.93 -0.93
CA LEU A 16 -7.22 -4.86 -1.33
C LEU A 16 -7.38 -3.78 -0.26
N SER A 17 -7.51 -4.17 1.02
CA SER A 17 -7.56 -3.20 2.12
C SER A 17 -6.28 -2.39 2.22
N LEU A 18 -5.12 -3.03 2.13
CA LEU A 18 -3.83 -2.31 2.14
C LEU A 18 -3.75 -1.34 0.96
N TRP A 19 -4.06 -1.82 -0.25
CA TRP A 19 -4.06 -1.01 -1.47
C TRP A 19 -5.00 0.20 -1.36
N LEU A 20 -6.20 -0.02 -0.82
CA LEU A 20 -7.20 1.05 -0.69
C LEU A 20 -6.75 2.10 0.33
N LEU A 21 -6.26 1.67 1.50
CA LEU A 21 -5.75 2.59 2.52
C LEU A 21 -4.51 3.35 2.02
N SER A 22 -3.57 2.68 1.34
CA SER A 22 -2.35 3.32 0.85
C SER A 22 -2.64 4.33 -0.25
N ASN A 23 -3.53 4.01 -1.20
CA ASN A 23 -3.81 4.89 -2.32
C ASN A 23 -4.74 6.03 -1.94
N LEU A 24 -5.78 5.79 -1.13
CA LEU A 24 -6.59 6.88 -0.59
C LEU A 24 -5.77 7.80 0.31
N GLY A 25 -5.00 7.23 1.24
CA GLY A 25 -4.14 8.00 2.14
C GLY A 25 -3.09 8.82 1.37
N GLY A 26 -2.39 8.18 0.42
CA GLY A 26 -1.41 8.85 -0.43
C GLY A 26 -2.02 9.96 -1.29
N THR A 27 -3.19 9.71 -1.89
CA THR A 27 -3.90 10.72 -2.70
C THR A 27 -4.36 11.90 -1.86
N ILE A 28 -4.89 11.66 -0.67
CA ILE A 28 -5.32 12.72 0.25
C ILE A 28 -4.12 13.56 0.68
N LEU A 29 -3.03 12.92 1.11
CA LEU A 29 -1.81 13.64 1.53
C LEU A 29 -1.22 14.45 0.38
N LEU A 30 -1.16 13.89 -0.83
CA LEU A 30 -0.69 14.59 -2.02
C LEU A 30 -1.59 15.78 -2.37
N THR A 31 -2.91 15.60 -2.29
CA THR A 31 -3.87 16.68 -2.55
C THR A 31 -3.74 17.80 -1.53
N ILE A 32 -3.54 17.47 -0.25
CA ILE A 32 -3.29 18.46 0.81
C ILE A 32 -1.99 19.22 0.54
N ASP A 33 -0.90 18.53 0.18
CA ASP A 33 0.39 19.14 -0.13
C ASP A 33 0.26 20.18 -1.27
N PHE A 34 -0.37 19.79 -2.38
CA PHE A 34 -0.67 20.70 -3.47
C PHE A 34 -1.60 21.85 -3.05
N ALA A 35 -2.62 21.58 -2.25
CA ALA A 35 -3.57 22.60 -1.83
C ALA A 35 -2.97 23.63 -0.86
N LEU A 36 -1.99 23.22 -0.05
CA LEU A 36 -1.26 24.10 0.87
C LEU A 36 -0.31 25.04 0.13
N ASP A 37 0.39 24.55 -0.89
CA ASP A 37 1.26 25.39 -1.72
C ASP A 37 0.45 26.27 -2.68
N ARG A 38 -0.53 25.67 -3.37
CA ARG A 38 -1.38 26.33 -4.37
C ARG A 38 -2.79 25.74 -4.37
N PRO A 39 -3.77 26.36 -3.70
CA PRO A 39 -5.11 25.80 -3.56
C PRO A 39 -5.84 25.59 -4.91
N ALA A 40 -5.46 26.32 -5.96
CA ALA A 40 -5.98 26.11 -7.32
C ALA A 40 -5.53 24.76 -7.94
N ASP A 41 -4.43 24.21 -7.47
CA ASP A 41 -3.77 23.03 -8.04
C ASP A 41 -4.21 21.72 -7.34
N PHE A 42 -5.19 21.78 -6.43
CA PHE A 42 -5.68 20.58 -5.71
C PHE A 42 -6.15 19.46 -6.66
N SER A 43 -6.72 19.83 -7.82
CA SER A 43 -7.17 18.90 -8.84
C SER A 43 -6.01 18.08 -9.42
N ILE A 44 -4.82 18.68 -9.53
CA ILE A 44 -3.59 18.00 -9.99
C ILE A 44 -3.20 16.92 -9.00
N GLY A 45 -3.21 17.21 -7.69
CA GLY A 45 -2.97 16.23 -6.63
C GLY A 45 -3.99 15.07 -6.67
N LEU A 46 -5.26 15.38 -6.91
CA LEU A 46 -6.33 14.38 -7.01
C LEU A 46 -6.15 13.47 -8.23
N PHE A 47 -5.95 14.04 -9.42
CA PHE A 47 -5.80 13.29 -10.68
C PHE A 47 -4.52 12.46 -10.70
N SER A 48 -3.40 13.03 -10.25
CA SER A 48 -2.13 12.30 -10.13
C SER A 48 -2.27 11.13 -9.15
N GLY A 49 -3.01 11.29 -8.05
CA GLY A 49 -3.24 10.20 -7.11
C GLY A 49 -4.19 9.11 -7.60
N LEU A 50 -5.25 9.49 -8.32
CA LEU A 50 -6.09 8.52 -9.04
C LEU A 50 -5.28 7.72 -10.06
N LEU A 51 -4.38 8.37 -10.80
CA LEU A 51 -3.51 7.70 -11.76
C LEU A 51 -2.54 6.74 -11.06
N ALA A 52 -1.93 7.16 -9.95
CA ALA A 52 -1.06 6.29 -9.14
C ALA A 52 -1.82 5.08 -8.58
N ALA A 53 -3.08 5.27 -8.15
CA ALA A 53 -3.95 4.18 -7.71
C ALA A 53 -4.21 3.18 -8.84
N LEU A 54 -4.53 3.65 -10.04
CA LEU A 54 -4.76 2.79 -11.20
C LEU A 54 -3.50 2.00 -11.59
N VAL A 55 -2.34 2.65 -11.62
CA VAL A 55 -1.07 1.98 -11.94
C VAL A 55 -0.71 0.93 -10.88
N SER A 56 -0.87 1.25 -9.60
CA SER A 56 -0.58 0.29 -8.52
C SER A 56 -1.55 -0.91 -8.48
N LEU A 57 -2.73 -0.79 -9.09
CA LEU A 57 -3.68 -1.90 -9.24
C LEU A 57 -3.09 -3.06 -10.05
N LEU A 58 -2.22 -2.77 -11.03
CA LEU A 58 -1.50 -3.77 -11.83
C LEU A 58 -0.52 -4.61 -10.99
N VAL A 59 -0.05 -4.04 -9.88
CA VAL A 59 0.92 -4.69 -8.98
C VAL A 59 0.20 -5.55 -7.91
N LEU A 60 -1.10 -5.33 -7.70
CA LEU A 60 -1.92 -6.02 -6.71
C LEU A 60 -1.86 -7.56 -6.81
N PRO A 61 -1.98 -8.20 -8.00
CA PRO A 61 -1.92 -9.66 -8.13
C PRO A 61 -0.58 -10.24 -7.65
N PHE A 62 0.51 -9.48 -7.80
CA PHE A 62 1.85 -9.88 -7.37
C PHE A 62 2.02 -9.75 -5.85
N CYS A 63 1.29 -8.85 -5.20
CA CYS A 63 1.33 -8.72 -3.74
C CYS A 63 0.47 -9.81 -3.03
N VAL A 64 -0.51 -10.45 -3.70
CA VAL A 64 -1.36 -11.53 -3.13
C VAL A 64 -0.58 -12.71 -2.53
N PRO A 65 0.40 -13.35 -3.22
CA PRO A 65 1.18 -14.44 -2.64
C PRO A 65 2.00 -14.00 -1.42
N LEU A 66 2.46 -12.74 -1.38
CA LEU A 66 3.13 -12.14 -0.23
C LEU A 66 2.20 -12.03 0.98
N PHE A 67 0.95 -11.60 0.77
CA PHE A 67 -0.08 -11.57 1.82
C PHE A 67 -0.52 -12.97 2.28
N ARG A 68 -0.40 -13.98 1.41
CA ARG A 68 -0.62 -15.38 1.78
C ARG A 68 0.46 -15.87 2.75
N LEU A 69 1.73 -15.55 2.50
CA LEU A 69 2.83 -15.86 3.42
C LEU A 69 2.65 -15.14 4.76
N LEU A 70 2.24 -13.87 4.74
CA LEU A 70 1.94 -13.09 5.95
C LEU A 70 0.87 -13.73 6.83
N GLY A 71 -0.17 -14.31 6.23
CA GLY A 71 -1.24 -15.00 6.95
C GLY A 71 -0.79 -16.27 7.70
N GLN A 72 0.35 -16.85 7.31
CA GLN A 72 0.91 -18.07 7.93
C GLN A 72 1.82 -17.76 9.12
N LEU A 73 2.25 -16.52 9.30
CA LEU A 73 3.11 -16.12 10.40
C LEU A 73 2.30 -16.03 11.70
N SER A 74 2.84 -16.55 12.80
CA SER A 74 2.18 -16.56 14.10
C SER A 74 2.37 -15.26 14.90
N THR A 75 3.49 -14.56 14.71
CA THR A 75 3.83 -13.38 15.50
C THR A 75 3.50 -12.07 14.79
N CYS A 76 2.92 -11.14 15.55
CA CYS A 76 2.61 -9.79 15.08
C CYS A 76 3.86 -9.05 14.58
N SER A 77 5.00 -9.21 15.28
CA SER A 77 6.27 -8.62 14.87
C SER A 77 6.75 -9.14 13.50
N ALA A 78 6.71 -10.45 13.26
CA ALA A 78 7.11 -11.00 11.97
C ALA A 78 6.18 -10.54 10.83
N ARG A 79 4.87 -10.45 11.09
CA ARG A 79 3.89 -9.92 10.12
C ARG A 79 4.18 -8.46 9.76
N ARG A 80 4.54 -7.62 10.74
CA ARG A 80 4.92 -6.22 10.50
C ARG A 80 6.19 -6.12 9.67
N THR A 81 7.25 -6.83 10.05
CA THR A 81 8.53 -6.79 9.32
C THR A 81 8.36 -7.25 7.88
N ILE A 82 7.71 -8.39 7.66
CA ILE A 82 7.48 -8.92 6.32
C ILE A 82 6.51 -8.04 5.53
N GLY A 83 5.50 -7.46 6.18
CA GLY A 83 4.56 -6.52 5.57
C GLY A 83 5.25 -5.24 5.10
N THR A 84 6.17 -4.71 5.91
CA THR A 84 7.00 -3.55 5.54
C THR A 84 7.89 -3.87 4.35
N VAL A 85 8.58 -5.01 4.36
CA VAL A 85 9.41 -5.46 3.23
C VAL A 85 8.55 -5.64 1.96
N ALA A 86 7.36 -6.22 2.10
CA ALA A 86 6.41 -6.38 0.99
C ALA A 86 6.01 -5.04 0.38
N VAL A 87 5.66 -4.07 1.23
CA VAL A 87 5.27 -2.71 0.81
C VAL A 87 6.43 -2.00 0.12
N LEU A 88 7.64 -2.07 0.67
CA LEU A 88 8.83 -1.48 0.06
C LEU A 88 9.12 -2.10 -1.31
N GLY A 89 8.97 -3.43 -1.43
CA GLY A 89 9.07 -4.13 -2.71
C GLY A 89 8.01 -3.70 -3.72
N CYS A 90 6.73 -3.74 -3.36
CA CYS A 90 5.63 -3.32 -4.25
C CYS A 90 5.77 -1.82 -4.63
N TYR A 91 6.23 -0.95 -3.71
CA TYR A 91 6.54 0.46 -3.98
C TYR A 91 7.68 0.65 -4.98
N ALA A 92 8.79 -0.07 -4.81
CA ALA A 92 9.92 0.01 -5.73
C ALA A 92 9.53 -0.48 -7.13
N VAL A 93 8.81 -1.59 -7.23
CA VAL A 93 8.30 -2.13 -8.50
C VAL A 93 7.36 -1.13 -9.17
N THR A 94 6.40 -0.56 -8.43
CA THR A 94 5.46 0.42 -8.98
C THR A 94 6.20 1.65 -9.53
N ASN A 95 7.14 2.21 -8.77
CA ASN A 95 7.93 3.36 -9.23
C ASN A 95 8.84 3.02 -10.41
N PHE A 96 9.40 1.80 -10.46
CA PHE A 96 10.17 1.35 -11.62
C PHE A 96 9.29 1.30 -12.88
N PHE A 97 8.07 0.74 -12.78
CA PHE A 97 7.12 0.75 -13.90
C PHE A 97 6.75 2.18 -14.31
N VAL A 98 6.48 3.07 -13.36
CA VAL A 98 6.15 4.46 -13.66
C VAL A 98 7.30 5.17 -14.36
N LEU A 99 8.53 5.02 -13.86
CA LEU A 99 9.72 5.65 -14.45
C LEU A 99 9.98 5.18 -15.88
N HIS A 100 9.70 3.91 -16.20
CA HIS A 100 9.99 3.34 -17.52
C HIS A 100 8.86 3.53 -18.54
N HIS A 101 7.61 3.65 -18.09
CA HIS A 101 6.44 3.65 -18.98
C HIS A 101 5.67 4.96 -19.02
N LEU A 102 5.87 5.86 -18.06
CA LEU A 102 5.28 7.20 -18.06
C LEU A 102 6.35 8.25 -18.36
N PRO A 103 5.98 9.37 -18.99
CA PRO A 103 6.89 10.46 -19.32
C PRO A 103 7.22 11.28 -18.05
N VAL A 104 7.89 10.66 -17.09
CA VAL A 104 8.35 11.32 -15.88
C VAL A 104 9.76 11.85 -16.11
N VAL A 105 9.96 13.14 -15.84
CA VAL A 105 11.18 13.87 -16.20
C VAL A 105 12.40 13.38 -15.43
N ASP A 106 12.22 12.97 -14.16
CA ASP A 106 13.33 12.55 -13.30
C ASP A 106 12.88 11.72 -12.08
N LEU A 107 13.80 10.90 -11.57
CA LEU A 107 13.59 10.01 -10.42
C LEU A 107 13.26 10.79 -9.13
N ARG A 108 13.83 11.98 -8.95
CA ARG A 108 13.66 12.75 -7.71
C ARG A 108 12.22 13.25 -7.61
N SER A 109 11.69 13.82 -8.68
CA SER A 109 10.29 14.23 -8.77
C SER A 109 9.33 13.06 -8.57
N LEU A 110 9.64 11.89 -9.15
CA LEU A 110 8.85 10.68 -8.94
C LEU A 110 8.79 10.30 -7.46
N VAL A 111 9.95 10.22 -6.80
CA VAL A 111 10.04 9.85 -5.38
C VAL A 111 9.30 10.85 -4.50
N THR A 112 9.44 12.16 -4.76
CA THR A 112 8.72 13.20 -4.00
C THR A 112 7.21 13.02 -4.12
N MET A 113 6.71 12.78 -5.34
CA MET A 113 5.28 12.56 -5.60
C MET A 113 4.75 11.25 -5.01
N SER A 114 5.58 10.20 -4.97
CA SER A 114 5.18 8.88 -4.49
C SER A 114 5.39 8.69 -2.97
N LEU A 115 6.17 9.55 -2.31
CA LEU A 115 6.47 9.46 -0.88
C LEU A 115 5.22 9.40 0.02
N PRO A 116 4.14 10.19 -0.23
CA PRO A 116 2.93 10.11 0.57
C PRO A 116 2.26 8.73 0.52
N TYR A 117 2.34 8.04 -0.62
CA TYR A 117 1.81 6.68 -0.79
C TYR A 117 2.61 5.66 0.02
N LEU A 118 3.94 5.81 0.06
CA LEU A 118 4.78 4.97 0.89
C LEU A 118 4.45 5.16 2.38
N ALA A 119 4.34 6.41 2.83
CA ALA A 119 3.98 6.72 4.22
C ALA A 119 2.62 6.11 4.60
N ALA A 120 1.61 6.29 3.74
CA ALA A 120 0.28 5.71 3.93
C ALA A 120 0.29 4.17 3.91
N ALA A 121 1.07 3.55 3.02
CA ALA A 121 1.20 2.11 2.94
C ALA A 121 1.86 1.53 4.20
N LEU A 122 2.91 2.18 4.72
CA LEU A 122 3.55 1.78 5.98
C LEU A 122 2.54 1.90 7.13
N ALA A 123 1.85 3.03 7.26
CA ALA A 123 0.79 3.20 8.27
C ALA A 123 -0.28 2.10 8.18
N ALA A 124 -0.69 1.74 6.96
CA ALA A 124 -1.64 0.66 6.72
C ALA A 124 -1.11 -0.71 7.17
N VAL A 125 0.19 -1.01 6.99
CA VAL A 125 0.81 -2.24 7.52
C VAL A 125 0.71 -2.29 9.04
N TYR A 126 1.08 -1.20 9.72
CA TYR A 126 1.04 -1.14 11.19
C TYR A 126 -0.38 -1.29 11.74
N PHE A 127 -1.36 -0.65 11.08
CA PHE A 127 -2.77 -0.74 11.42
C PHE A 127 -3.36 -2.13 11.14
N LEU A 128 -3.11 -2.71 9.97
CA LEU A 128 -3.67 -4.02 9.59
C LEU A 128 -3.00 -5.20 10.30
N CYS A 129 -1.81 -5.00 10.84
CA CYS A 129 -1.06 -5.97 11.65
C CYS A 129 -1.10 -5.60 13.15
N GLU A 130 -2.18 -5.00 13.64
CA GLU A 130 -2.37 -4.85 15.08
C GLU A 130 -2.40 -6.23 15.79
N PRO A 131 -1.86 -6.32 17.02
CA PRO A 131 -2.01 -7.52 17.83
C PRO A 131 -3.50 -7.79 18.03
N ALA A 132 -3.92 -9.06 17.91
CA ALA A 132 -5.27 -9.42 18.30
C ALA A 132 -5.50 -8.95 19.75
N PRO A 133 -6.66 -8.33 20.06
CA PRO A 133 -6.95 -7.91 21.42
C PRO A 133 -6.82 -9.12 22.36
N PRO A 134 -6.32 -8.95 23.59
CA PRO A 134 -6.18 -10.03 24.56
C PRO A 134 -7.58 -10.47 25.02
N ARG A 135 -8.22 -11.31 24.22
CA ARG A 135 -9.36 -12.16 24.59
C ARG A 135 -8.99 -13.53 24.05
N PHE A 136 -9.03 -14.55 24.89
CA PHE A 136 -8.63 -15.94 24.62
C PHE A 136 -7.15 -16.30 24.82
N GLN A 137 -6.52 -15.85 25.92
CA GLN A 137 -5.37 -16.59 26.49
C GLN A 137 -5.75 -17.51 27.66
N ASN A 138 -7.01 -17.48 28.12
CA ASN A 138 -7.52 -18.40 29.13
C ASN A 138 -8.83 -19.04 28.61
N ALA A 139 -8.72 -20.20 27.98
CA ALA A 139 -9.78 -21.20 27.86
C ALA A 139 -9.12 -22.57 27.78
#